data_AF-A0A3M7DMC6-F1
#
_entry.id   AF-A0A3M7DMC6-F1
#
_cell.length_a   1.000
_cell.length_b   1.000
_cell.length_c   1.000
_cell.angle_alpha   90.00
_cell.angle_beta   90.00
_cell.angle_gamma   90.00
#
_symmetry.space_group_name_H-M   'P 1'
#
loop_
_entity.id
_entity.type
_entity.pdbx_description
1 polymer ?
#
loop_
_entity_poly.entity_id
_entity_poly.type
_entity_poly.pdbx_seq_one_letter_code
_entity_poly.pdbx_strand_id
1 'polypeptide(L)'
;MSSSVTDSTFAQEMGVLHHELQNWIVLNFRRAKMDVAPNELCNRLEGTGGFERVAWLQQVFRVFDPSTKLAFLQCVATVSLMDVFCAELFFGLNEGEQWCADLLRAADSMQKTLGSVAYAKWRAATVEAVCQNAVFQDLLQKAIEDVVESICYSLYKLTEIDVGESGKTSLIGIMKRAASLAHLFSFQQAQYQFLRPNPATPFDAETMEDIAEDGEELSSTVVSCVTFPSIIKNGDECGDNSHLRNVIMRSRVLCRKVES
;
A
#
# COMPACT_ATOMS: atom_id res chain seq x y z
N MET A 1 -0.89 -29.51 -1.88
CA MET A 1 0.08 -29.27 -2.98
C MET A 1 0.52 -27.82 -2.86
N SER A 2 1.80 -27.54 -2.64
CA SER A 2 2.29 -26.18 -2.45
C SER A 2 2.34 -25.45 -3.79
N SER A 3 1.31 -24.68 -4.12
CA SER A 3 1.34 -23.73 -5.23
C SER A 3 2.14 -22.49 -4.80
N SER A 4 3.48 -22.60 -4.81
CA SER A 4 4.33 -21.42 -4.65
C SER A 4 4.15 -20.51 -5.86
N VAL A 5 3.74 -19.26 -5.62
CA VAL A 5 3.60 -18.27 -6.69
C VAL A 5 4.97 -17.66 -6.96
N THR A 6 5.33 -17.50 -8.23
CA THR A 6 6.65 -16.96 -8.61
C THR A 6 6.72 -15.45 -8.40
N ASP A 7 7.92 -14.96 -8.13
CA ASP A 7 8.22 -13.52 -8.00
C ASP A 7 7.77 -12.74 -9.26
N SER A 8 7.91 -13.33 -10.45
CA SER A 8 7.45 -12.72 -11.71
C SER A 8 5.93 -12.54 -11.78
N THR A 9 5.17 -13.48 -11.23
CA THR A 9 3.71 -13.41 -11.17
C THR A 9 3.29 -12.31 -10.20
N PHE A 10 3.94 -12.21 -9.04
CA PHE A 10 3.70 -11.12 -8.10
C PHE A 10 4.02 -9.76 -8.70
N ALA A 11 5.17 -9.63 -9.38
CA ALA A 11 5.54 -8.39 -10.06
C ALA A 11 4.51 -7.97 -11.12
N GLN A 12 4.02 -8.93 -11.91
CA GLN A 12 2.99 -8.69 -12.92
C GLN A 12 1.66 -8.24 -12.30
N GLU A 13 1.13 -8.98 -11.32
CA GLU A 13 -0.17 -8.66 -10.71
C GLU A 13 -0.13 -7.34 -9.92
N MET A 14 0.99 -7.03 -9.28
CA MET A 14 1.18 -5.75 -8.59
C MET A 14 1.36 -4.59 -9.58
N GLY A 15 1.97 -4.85 -10.74
CA GLY A 15 1.97 -3.91 -11.87
C GLY A 15 0.57 -3.62 -12.40
N VAL A 16 -0.29 -4.64 -12.54
CA VAL A 16 -1.70 -4.46 -12.91
C VAL A 16 -2.44 -3.62 -11.87
N LEU A 17 -2.28 -3.93 -10.58
CA LEU A 17 -2.87 -3.16 -9.49
C LEU A 17 -2.42 -1.69 -9.49
N HIS A 18 -1.13 -1.44 -9.73
CA HIS A 18 -0.58 -0.10 -9.88
C HIS A 18 -1.27 0.67 -11.01
N HIS A 19 -1.38 0.07 -12.20
CA HIS A 19 -2.02 0.71 -13.35
C HIS A 19 -3.52 0.94 -13.15
N GLU A 20 -4.24 0.00 -12.54
CA GLU A 20 -5.65 0.17 -12.22
C GLU A 20 -5.87 1.36 -11.27
N LEU A 21 -5.07 1.46 -10.21
CA LEU A 21 -5.14 2.57 -9.26
C LEU A 21 -4.76 3.91 -9.90
N GLN A 22 -3.68 3.94 -10.70
CA GLN A 22 -3.26 5.14 -11.43
C GLN A 22 -4.36 5.61 -12.38
N ASN A 23 -4.95 4.70 -13.16
CA ASN A 23 -6.03 5.02 -14.08
C ASN A 23 -7.27 5.55 -13.35
N TRP A 24 -7.60 4.98 -12.19
CA TRP A 24 -8.70 5.46 -11.36
C TRP A 24 -8.46 6.90 -10.89
N ILE A 25 -7.24 7.24 -10.46
CA ILE A 25 -6.88 8.61 -10.07
C ILE A 25 -6.98 9.57 -11.26
N VAL A 26 -6.47 9.19 -12.44
CA VAL A 26 -6.54 10.01 -13.65
C VAL A 26 -8.00 10.24 -14.07
N LEU A 27 -8.81 9.18 -14.10
CA LEU A 27 -10.20 9.23 -14.54
C LEU A 27 -11.03 10.22 -13.70
N ASN A 28 -10.83 10.21 -12.38
CA ASN A 28 -11.63 11.00 -11.45
C ASN A 28 -11.05 12.41 -11.20
N PHE A 29 -9.72 12.59 -11.23
CA PHE A 29 -9.09 13.81 -10.73
C PHE A 29 -8.20 14.56 -11.75
N ARG A 30 -8.09 14.12 -13.00
CA ARG A 30 -7.30 14.85 -14.02
C ARG A 30 -7.69 16.32 -14.16
N ARG A 31 -8.97 16.62 -14.02
CA ARG A 31 -9.54 17.98 -14.13
C ARG A 31 -9.59 18.73 -12.80
N ALA A 32 -9.13 18.13 -11.70
CA ALA A 32 -9.06 18.80 -10.40
C ALA A 32 -8.18 20.04 -10.48
N LYS A 33 -8.67 21.16 -9.96
CA LYS A 33 -7.88 22.38 -9.80
C LYS A 33 -7.30 22.39 -8.39
N MET A 34 -5.98 22.42 -8.30
CA MET A 34 -5.26 22.37 -7.02
C MET A 34 -4.22 23.49 -6.95
N ASP A 35 -4.61 24.69 -7.36
CA ASP A 35 -3.78 25.90 -7.24
C ASP A 35 -3.91 26.50 -5.83
N VAL A 36 -3.65 25.65 -4.82
CA VAL A 36 -3.83 25.93 -3.41
C VAL A 36 -2.47 25.82 -2.71
N ALA A 37 -2.20 26.72 -1.77
CA ALA A 37 -0.93 26.70 -1.05
C ALA A 37 -0.73 25.40 -0.26
N PRO A 38 0.50 24.85 -0.19
CA PRO A 38 0.82 23.64 0.57
C PRO A 38 0.28 23.60 2.00
N ASN A 39 0.35 24.72 2.73
CA ASN A 39 -0.14 24.81 4.11
C ASN A 39 -1.66 24.60 4.20
N GLU A 40 -2.42 25.12 3.25
CA GLU A 40 -3.87 24.93 3.20
C GLU A 40 -4.23 23.49 2.84
N LEU A 41 -3.49 22.85 1.94
CA LEU A 41 -3.65 21.40 1.68
C LEU A 41 -3.33 20.57 2.93
N CYS A 42 -2.31 20.93 3.70
CA CYS A 42 -1.98 20.28 4.97
C CYS A 42 -3.11 20.42 6.00
N ASN A 43 -3.75 21.59 6.09
CA ASN A 43 -4.91 21.80 6.96
C ASN A 43 -6.12 20.97 6.51
N ARG A 44 -6.35 20.86 5.20
CA ARG A 44 -7.46 20.05 4.64
C ARG A 44 -7.34 18.56 4.99
N LEU A 45 -6.12 18.06 5.17
CA LEU A 45 -5.84 16.68 5.58
C LEU A 45 -6.13 16.41 7.06
N GLU A 46 -6.33 17.44 7.88
CA GLU A 46 -6.69 17.23 9.28
C GLU A 46 -8.03 16.51 9.40
N GLY A 47 -8.07 15.47 10.23
CA GLY A 47 -9.25 14.65 10.46
C GLY A 47 -9.56 13.64 9.34
N THR A 48 -8.70 13.45 8.33
CA THR A 48 -8.93 12.45 7.27
C THR A 48 -8.49 11.02 7.63
N GLY A 49 -7.87 10.84 8.79
CA GLY A 49 -7.46 9.54 9.30
C GLY A 49 -6.71 9.66 10.63
N GLY A 50 -6.03 8.58 11.02
CA GLY A 50 -5.19 8.54 12.22
C GLY A 50 -4.02 9.53 12.15
N PHE A 51 -3.52 9.94 13.33
CA PHE A 51 -2.49 10.96 13.49
C PHE A 51 -1.24 10.68 12.63
N GLU A 52 -0.72 9.46 12.65
CA GLU A 52 0.50 9.10 11.89
C GLU A 52 0.32 9.23 10.38
N ARG A 53 -0.84 8.79 9.87
CA ARG A 53 -1.19 8.92 8.44
C ARG A 53 -1.27 10.38 8.03
N VAL A 54 -1.99 11.19 8.80
CA VAL A 54 -2.17 12.63 8.52
C VAL A 54 -0.83 13.35 8.60
N ALA A 55 -0.03 13.12 9.65
CA ALA A 55 1.28 13.72 9.81
C ALA A 55 2.23 13.35 8.67
N TRP A 56 2.15 12.13 8.16
CA TRP A 56 2.94 11.70 7.00
C TRP A 56 2.46 12.37 5.71
N LEU A 57 1.15 12.42 5.45
CA LEU A 57 0.61 13.08 4.27
C LEU A 57 0.91 14.58 4.28
N GLN A 58 0.84 15.25 5.44
CA GLN A 58 1.25 16.65 5.58
C GLN A 58 2.72 16.84 5.20
N GLN A 59 3.62 15.92 5.56
CA GLN A 59 5.03 16.00 5.12
C GLN A 59 5.18 15.91 3.60
N VAL A 60 4.40 15.05 2.94
CA VAL A 60 4.34 15.00 1.48
C VAL A 60 3.84 16.32 0.90
N PHE A 61 2.68 16.80 1.35
CA PHE A 61 2.02 17.96 0.76
C PHE A 61 2.74 19.30 1.02
N ARG A 62 3.71 19.36 1.93
CA ARG A 62 4.58 20.54 2.11
C ARG A 62 5.37 20.91 0.85
N VAL A 63 5.70 19.93 0.02
CA VAL A 63 6.45 20.13 -1.24
C VAL A 63 5.56 19.95 -2.47
N PHE A 64 4.25 20.13 -2.30
CA PHE A 64 3.26 19.97 -3.36
C PHE A 64 3.52 20.91 -4.54
N ASP A 65 3.48 20.35 -5.75
CA ASP A 65 3.54 21.08 -7.02
C ASP A 65 2.27 20.78 -7.85
N PRO A 66 1.48 21.80 -8.24
CA PRO A 66 0.29 21.61 -9.06
C PRO A 66 0.51 20.86 -10.38
N SER A 67 1.71 20.95 -10.98
CA SER A 67 2.07 20.27 -12.24
C SER A 67 2.13 18.74 -12.07
N THR A 68 2.41 18.27 -10.86
CA THR A 68 2.53 16.84 -10.52
C THR A 68 1.39 16.34 -9.64
N LYS A 69 0.28 17.10 -9.54
CA LYS A 69 -0.86 16.82 -8.64
C LYS A 69 -1.37 15.37 -8.66
N LEU A 70 -1.37 14.71 -9.83
CA LEU A 70 -1.85 13.33 -9.95
C LEU A 70 -0.99 12.34 -9.15
N ALA A 71 0.33 12.56 -9.10
CA ALA A 71 1.23 11.76 -8.28
C ALA A 71 0.94 11.95 -6.78
N PHE A 72 0.67 13.18 -6.35
CA PHE A 72 0.27 13.47 -4.96
C PHE A 72 -1.07 12.84 -4.59
N LEU A 73 -2.07 12.91 -5.47
CA LEU A 73 -3.38 12.26 -5.23
C LEU A 73 -3.25 10.72 -5.22
N GLN A 74 -2.44 10.15 -6.12
CA GLN A 74 -2.15 8.72 -6.10
C GLN A 74 -1.38 8.32 -4.84
N CYS A 75 -0.50 9.18 -4.33
CA CYS A 75 0.19 8.96 -3.06
C CYS A 75 -0.81 8.84 -1.90
N VAL A 76 -1.85 9.68 -1.84
CA VAL A 76 -2.92 9.58 -0.82
C VAL A 76 -3.56 8.19 -0.85
N ALA A 77 -3.96 7.71 -2.03
CA ALA A 77 -4.55 6.38 -2.16
C ALA A 77 -3.55 5.27 -1.80
N THR A 78 -2.28 5.45 -2.14
CA THR A 78 -1.19 4.52 -1.82
C THR A 78 -0.96 4.40 -0.32
N VAL A 79 -1.12 5.50 0.44
CA VAL A 79 -0.98 5.44 1.90
C VAL A 79 -2.05 4.55 2.52
N SER A 80 -3.30 4.65 2.09
CA SER A 80 -4.37 3.76 2.57
C SER A 80 -4.22 2.33 2.04
N LEU A 81 -3.69 2.16 0.81
CA LEU A 81 -3.38 0.84 0.27
C LEU A 81 -2.37 0.06 1.14
N MET A 82 -1.47 0.76 1.85
CA MET A 82 -0.55 0.12 2.78
C MET A 82 -1.25 -0.58 3.94
N ASP A 83 -2.46 -0.15 4.34
CA ASP A 83 -3.24 -0.85 5.37
C ASP A 83 -3.58 -2.29 4.94
N VAL A 84 -3.73 -2.51 3.63
CA VAL A 84 -4.03 -3.82 3.04
C VAL A 84 -2.81 -4.73 3.08
N PHE A 85 -1.64 -4.21 2.70
CA PHE A 85 -0.43 -5.03 2.57
C PHE A 85 0.39 -5.15 3.87
N CYS A 86 0.21 -4.25 4.82
CA CYS A 86 0.93 -4.24 6.10
C CYS A 86 0.06 -4.64 7.30
N ALA A 87 -1.08 -5.30 7.05
CA ALA A 87 -1.89 -5.89 8.11
C ALA A 87 -1.06 -6.89 8.94
N GLU A 88 -1.29 -6.92 10.26
CA GLU A 88 -0.45 -7.66 11.23
C GLU A 88 -0.34 -9.18 10.93
N LEU A 89 -1.46 -9.81 10.57
CA LEU A 89 -1.48 -11.23 10.16
C LEU A 89 -1.90 -11.39 8.69
N PHE A 90 -3.08 -10.86 8.34
CA PHE A 90 -3.54 -10.61 6.99
C PHE A 90 -4.73 -9.65 7.04
N PHE A 91 -5.01 -8.99 5.92
CA PHE A 91 -6.03 -7.96 5.84
C PHE A 91 -7.46 -8.50 6.03
N GLY A 92 -8.32 -7.72 6.69
CA GLY A 92 -9.74 -8.04 6.95
C GLY A 92 -10.05 -8.53 8.36
N LEU A 93 -9.03 -8.79 9.18
CA LEU A 93 -9.23 -9.06 10.60
C LEU A 93 -9.63 -7.77 11.33
N ASN A 94 -10.64 -7.86 12.20
CA ASN A 94 -11.18 -6.73 12.96
C ASN A 94 -11.16 -7.05 14.45
N GLU A 95 -10.37 -6.31 15.24
CA GLU A 95 -10.27 -6.50 16.70
C GLU A 95 -11.59 -6.31 17.46
N GLY A 96 -12.60 -5.69 16.85
CA GLY A 96 -13.95 -5.62 17.40
C GLY A 96 -14.62 -6.99 17.53
N GLU A 97 -14.19 -7.98 16.75
CA GLU A 97 -14.63 -9.37 16.85
C GLU A 97 -13.66 -10.17 17.73
N GLN A 98 -14.19 -10.79 18.80
CA GLN A 98 -13.37 -11.48 19.81
C GLN A 98 -12.46 -12.56 19.21
N TRP A 99 -12.96 -13.33 18.24
CA TRP A 99 -12.18 -14.38 17.60
C TRP A 99 -11.02 -13.84 16.74
N CYS A 100 -11.18 -12.66 16.14
CA CYS A 100 -10.09 -11.98 15.42
C CYS A 100 -9.01 -11.51 16.41
N ALA A 101 -9.43 -10.89 17.51
CA ALA A 101 -8.50 -10.43 18.56
C ALA A 101 -7.71 -11.60 19.17
N ASP A 102 -8.36 -12.74 19.42
CA ASP A 102 -7.70 -13.94 19.92
C ASP A 102 -6.74 -14.55 18.87
N LEU A 103 -7.10 -14.49 17.59
CA LEU A 103 -6.23 -14.94 16.50
C LEU A 103 -4.97 -14.08 16.36
N LEU A 104 -5.10 -12.75 16.44
CA LEU A 104 -3.96 -11.83 16.41
C LEU A 104 -3.03 -12.05 17.60
N ARG A 105 -3.59 -12.22 18.82
CA ARG A 105 -2.80 -12.55 20.01
C ARG A 105 -2.07 -13.89 19.87
N ALA A 106 -2.73 -14.89 19.27
CA ALA A 106 -2.11 -16.16 18.96
C ALA A 106 -0.97 -16.00 17.94
N ALA A 107 -1.17 -15.18 16.90
CA ALA A 107 -0.14 -14.90 15.91
C ALA A 107 1.10 -14.25 16.51
N ASP A 108 0.94 -13.23 17.36
CA ASP A 108 2.06 -12.60 18.08
C ASP A 108 2.82 -13.62 18.96
N SER A 109 2.07 -14.46 19.69
CA SER A 109 2.65 -15.52 20.53
C SER A 109 3.42 -16.56 19.70
N MET A 110 2.86 -16.97 18.56
CA MET A 110 3.47 -17.95 17.65
C MET A 110 4.70 -17.37 16.98
N GLN A 111 4.69 -16.09 16.59
CA GLN A 111 5.86 -15.43 15.98
C GLN A 111 7.04 -15.37 16.95
N LYS A 112 6.78 -15.14 18.23
CA LYS A 112 7.80 -15.10 19.30
C LYS A 112 8.33 -16.48 19.70
N THR A 113 7.52 -17.53 19.50
CA THR A 113 7.83 -18.89 19.98
C THR A 113 8.41 -19.79 18.88
N LEU A 114 7.90 -19.65 17.66
CA LEU A 114 8.30 -20.46 16.52
C LEU A 114 9.46 -19.81 15.76
N GLY A 115 10.32 -20.64 15.15
CA GLY A 115 11.27 -20.15 14.15
C GLY A 115 10.55 -19.67 12.88
N SER A 116 11.19 -18.77 12.12
CA SER A 116 10.64 -18.14 10.90
C SER A 116 9.87 -19.10 9.99
N VAL A 117 10.49 -20.23 9.63
CA VAL A 117 9.91 -21.24 8.72
C VAL A 117 8.66 -21.90 9.33
N ALA A 118 8.69 -22.24 10.62
CA ALA A 118 7.55 -22.86 11.30
C ALA A 118 6.39 -21.88 11.45
N TYR A 119 6.70 -20.62 11.78
CA TYR A 119 5.71 -19.55 11.82
C TYR A 119 5.07 -19.30 10.45
N ALA A 120 5.87 -19.23 9.38
CA ALA A 120 5.36 -19.01 8.03
C ALA A 120 4.41 -20.12 7.57
N LYS A 121 4.72 -21.39 7.89
CA LYS A 121 3.83 -22.53 7.64
C LYS A 121 2.53 -22.43 8.42
N TRP A 122 2.62 -22.08 9.71
CA TRP A 122 1.43 -21.88 10.55
C TRP A 122 0.55 -20.74 9.99
N ARG A 123 1.14 -19.58 9.70
CA ARG A 123 0.45 -18.43 9.10
C ARG A 123 -0.27 -18.83 7.82
N ALA A 124 0.43 -19.46 6.88
CA ALA A 124 -0.14 -19.86 5.60
C ALA A 124 -1.38 -20.75 5.77
N ALA A 125 -1.28 -21.79 6.62
CA ALA A 125 -2.40 -22.68 6.90
C ALA A 125 -3.57 -21.97 7.61
N THR A 126 -3.27 -21.04 8.52
CA THR A 126 -4.26 -20.24 9.23
C THR A 126 -5.00 -19.31 8.29
N VAL A 127 -4.29 -18.56 7.44
CA VAL A 127 -4.92 -17.68 6.44
C VAL A 127 -5.84 -18.51 5.55
N GLU A 128 -5.41 -19.73 5.15
CA GLU A 128 -6.15 -20.56 4.18
C GLU A 128 -7.47 -21.01 4.78
N ALA A 129 -7.44 -21.45 6.05
CA ALA A 129 -8.63 -21.85 6.78
C ALA A 129 -9.58 -20.66 7.03
N VAL A 130 -9.06 -19.49 7.40
CA VAL A 130 -9.90 -18.32 7.73
C VAL A 130 -10.52 -17.72 6.48
N CYS A 131 -9.79 -17.62 5.37
CA CYS A 131 -10.31 -17.04 4.12
C CYS A 131 -11.47 -17.85 3.52
N GLN A 132 -11.65 -19.12 3.89
CA GLN A 132 -12.79 -19.94 3.46
C GLN A 132 -14.05 -19.73 4.31
N ASN A 133 -13.96 -18.97 5.41
CA ASN A 133 -15.08 -18.75 6.34
C ASN A 133 -16.00 -17.61 5.86
N ALA A 134 -17.31 -17.86 5.82
CA ALA A 134 -18.29 -16.87 5.39
C ALA A 134 -18.35 -15.62 6.29
N VAL A 135 -18.21 -15.78 7.61
CA VAL A 135 -18.17 -14.65 8.57
C VAL A 135 -16.97 -13.74 8.28
N PHE A 136 -15.83 -14.33 7.92
CA PHE A 136 -14.66 -13.55 7.54
C PHE A 136 -14.88 -12.79 6.23
N GLN A 137 -15.62 -13.34 5.26
CA GLN A 137 -15.91 -12.65 4.00
C GLN A 137 -16.71 -11.36 4.20
N ASP A 138 -17.64 -11.34 5.17
CA ASP A 138 -18.39 -10.13 5.52
C ASP A 138 -17.48 -9.07 6.17
N LEU A 139 -16.58 -9.49 7.08
CA LEU A 139 -15.58 -8.59 7.68
C LEU A 139 -14.60 -8.03 6.65
N LEU A 140 -14.16 -8.87 5.72
CA LEU A 140 -13.28 -8.47 4.64
C LEU A 140 -13.95 -7.43 3.73
N GLN A 141 -15.22 -7.65 3.36
CA GLN A 141 -15.97 -6.70 2.55
C GLN A 141 -16.09 -5.34 3.26
N LYS A 142 -16.38 -5.33 4.56
CA LYS A 142 -16.42 -4.11 5.35
C LYS A 142 -15.06 -3.41 5.43
N ALA A 143 -13.98 -4.15 5.68
CA ALA A 143 -12.63 -3.58 5.73
C ALA A 143 -12.23 -2.94 4.38
N ILE A 144 -12.63 -3.55 3.26
CA ILE A 144 -12.44 -2.99 1.92
C ILE A 144 -13.20 -1.67 1.77
N GLU A 145 -14.47 -1.63 2.21
CA GLU A 145 -15.29 -0.41 2.17
C GLU A 145 -14.68 0.70 3.03
N ASP A 146 -14.21 0.39 4.25
CA ASP A 146 -13.57 1.36 5.14
C ASP A 146 -12.31 2.00 4.50
N VAL A 147 -11.49 1.20 3.80
CA VAL A 147 -10.32 1.71 3.05
C VAL A 147 -10.75 2.61 1.89
N VAL A 148 -11.76 2.19 1.13
CA VAL A 148 -12.32 2.97 0.01
C VAL A 148 -12.87 4.31 0.50
N GLU A 149 -13.64 4.30 1.60
CA GLU A 149 -14.17 5.51 2.22
C GLU A 149 -13.06 6.44 2.68
N SER A 150 -12.01 5.91 3.33
CA SER A 150 -10.85 6.71 3.75
C SER A 150 -10.14 7.39 2.57
N ILE A 151 -9.94 6.66 1.46
CA ILE A 151 -9.34 7.21 0.23
C ILE A 151 -10.23 8.31 -0.34
N CYS A 152 -11.52 8.03 -0.53
CA CYS A 152 -12.47 8.97 -1.12
C CYS A 152 -12.60 10.23 -0.27
N TYR A 153 -12.69 10.08 1.05
CA TYR A 153 -12.80 11.20 1.99
C TYR A 153 -11.56 12.09 1.95
N SER A 154 -10.36 11.49 2.00
CA SER A 154 -9.10 12.24 1.93
C SER A 154 -8.96 13.01 0.61
N LEU A 155 -9.28 12.37 -0.52
CA LEU A 155 -9.24 12.99 -1.84
C LEU A 155 -10.30 14.08 -2.01
N TYR A 156 -11.52 13.88 -1.48
CA TYR A 156 -12.57 14.88 -1.45
C TYR A 156 -12.12 16.12 -0.66
N LYS A 157 -11.50 15.94 0.51
CA LYS A 157 -11.00 17.06 1.32
C LYS A 157 -9.93 17.88 0.61
N LEU A 158 -9.09 17.24 -0.20
CA LEU A 158 -8.06 17.93 -0.98
C LEU A 158 -8.63 18.63 -2.23
N THR A 159 -9.59 18.00 -2.91
CA THR A 159 -9.98 18.38 -4.29
C THR A 159 -11.40 18.94 -4.41
N GLU A 160 -12.23 18.76 -3.39
CA GLU A 160 -13.68 19.05 -3.37
C GLU A 160 -14.47 18.28 -4.46
N ILE A 161 -13.88 17.21 -5.00
CA ILE A 161 -14.51 16.35 -6.02
C ILE A 161 -15.06 15.09 -5.36
N ASP A 162 -16.37 14.87 -5.52
CA ASP A 162 -17.01 13.59 -5.23
C ASP A 162 -16.86 12.67 -6.45
N VAL A 163 -16.28 11.49 -6.24
CA VAL A 163 -16.09 10.47 -7.29
C VAL A 163 -17.40 9.77 -7.67
N GLY A 164 -18.45 9.94 -6.87
CA GLY A 164 -19.76 9.32 -7.06
C GLY A 164 -19.74 7.80 -6.91
N GLU A 165 -20.91 7.19 -7.09
CA GLU A 165 -21.10 5.75 -6.85
C GLU A 165 -20.33 4.86 -7.84
N SER A 166 -20.18 5.28 -9.10
CA SER A 166 -19.38 4.55 -10.09
C SER A 166 -17.88 4.59 -9.75
N GLY A 167 -17.38 5.75 -9.28
CA GLY A 167 -16.02 5.91 -8.79
C GLY A 167 -15.73 5.04 -7.58
N LYS A 168 -16.64 5.02 -6.59
CA LYS A 168 -16.53 4.14 -5.42
C LYS A 168 -16.57 2.66 -5.79
N THR A 169 -17.54 2.24 -6.61
CA THR A 169 -17.70 0.84 -7.02
C THR A 169 -16.46 0.33 -7.76
N SER A 170 -15.88 1.15 -8.65
CA SER A 170 -14.64 0.78 -9.33
C SER A 170 -13.45 0.68 -8.35
N LEU A 171 -13.33 1.60 -7.38
CA LEU A 171 -12.28 1.52 -6.36
C LEU A 171 -12.43 0.30 -5.44
N ILE A 172 -13.67 -0.09 -5.09
CA ILE A 172 -13.96 -1.35 -4.36
C ILE A 172 -13.40 -2.55 -5.14
N GLY A 173 -13.58 -2.58 -6.47
CA GLY A 173 -13.00 -3.63 -7.32
C GLY A 173 -11.48 -3.70 -7.24
N ILE A 174 -10.81 -2.53 -7.28
CA ILE A 174 -9.35 -2.43 -7.16
C ILE A 174 -8.89 -2.90 -5.76
N MET A 175 -9.59 -2.50 -4.70
CA MET A 175 -9.26 -2.91 -3.33
C MET A 175 -9.54 -4.40 -3.08
N LYS A 176 -10.55 -5.00 -3.73
CA LYS A 176 -10.77 -6.45 -3.71
C LYS A 176 -9.60 -7.21 -4.33
N ARG A 177 -9.04 -6.71 -5.43
CA ARG A 177 -7.82 -7.26 -6.01
C ARG A 177 -6.64 -7.12 -5.06
N ALA A 178 -6.44 -5.94 -4.48
CA ALA A 178 -5.37 -5.71 -3.51
C ALA A 178 -5.46 -6.66 -2.30
N ALA A 179 -6.65 -6.84 -1.73
CA ALA A 179 -6.89 -7.77 -0.63
C ALA A 179 -6.58 -9.22 -1.02
N SER A 180 -7.03 -9.65 -2.20
CA SER A 180 -6.75 -10.99 -2.74
C SER A 180 -5.25 -11.22 -2.90
N LEU A 181 -4.50 -10.21 -3.38
CA LEU A 181 -3.04 -10.26 -3.49
C LEU A 181 -2.36 -10.29 -2.11
N ALA A 182 -2.81 -9.48 -1.15
CA ALA A 182 -2.28 -9.49 0.21
C ALA A 182 -2.47 -10.86 0.90
N HIS A 183 -3.61 -11.51 0.69
CA HIS A 183 -3.84 -12.89 1.14
C HIS A 183 -2.90 -13.87 0.42
N LEU A 184 -2.70 -13.69 -0.89
CA LEU A 184 -1.77 -14.52 -1.67
C LEU A 184 -0.32 -14.43 -1.16
N PHE A 185 0.15 -13.23 -0.82
CA PHE A 185 1.44 -13.03 -0.16
C PHE A 185 1.48 -13.72 1.22
N SER A 186 0.40 -13.64 1.98
CA SER A 186 0.29 -14.24 3.32
C SER A 186 0.30 -15.78 3.29
N PHE A 187 -0.20 -16.39 2.20
CA PHE A 187 -0.13 -17.84 1.93
C PHE A 187 1.27 -18.33 1.61
N GLN A 188 2.16 -17.46 1.14
CA GLN A 188 3.52 -17.88 0.83
C GLN A 188 4.32 -18.08 2.12
N GLN A 189 5.27 -19.03 2.08
CA GLN A 189 6.20 -19.24 3.19
C GLN A 189 7.33 -18.20 3.20
N ALA A 190 7.70 -17.67 2.04
CA ALA A 190 8.61 -16.54 1.94
C ALA A 190 8.07 -15.31 2.68
N GLN A 191 8.96 -14.46 3.17
CA GLN A 191 8.59 -13.23 3.86
C GLN A 191 8.64 -12.06 2.88
N TYR A 192 7.54 -11.31 2.81
CA TYR A 192 7.43 -10.15 1.94
C TYR A 192 7.36 -8.89 2.78
N GLN A 193 8.10 -7.88 2.35
CA GLN A 193 8.10 -6.56 2.95
C GLN A 193 7.63 -5.55 1.92
N PHE A 194 6.61 -4.79 2.28
CA PHE A 194 6.12 -3.67 1.51
C PHE A 194 6.74 -2.41 2.06
N LEU A 195 7.48 -1.68 1.23
CA LEU A 195 8.10 -0.42 1.64
C LEU A 195 7.51 0.74 0.88
N ARG A 196 7.27 1.82 1.62
CA ARG A 196 6.92 3.12 1.09
C ARG A 196 7.93 4.11 1.68
N PRO A 197 8.92 4.58 0.90
CA PRO A 197 9.94 5.47 1.42
C PRO A 197 9.35 6.76 1.98
N ASN A 198 10.00 7.31 3.00
CA ASN A 198 9.58 8.57 3.60
C ASN A 198 9.88 9.74 2.66
N PRO A 199 9.08 10.82 2.70
CA PRO A 199 9.41 12.05 2.00
C PRO A 199 10.79 12.55 2.44
N ALA A 200 11.51 13.18 1.53
CA ALA A 200 12.89 13.64 1.70
C ALA A 200 13.97 12.54 1.87
N THR A 201 13.63 11.25 1.76
CA THR A 201 14.63 10.18 1.68
C THR A 201 15.41 10.30 0.36
N PRO A 202 16.75 10.10 0.35
CA PRO A 202 17.52 10.04 -0.89
C PRO A 202 16.97 8.99 -1.85
N PHE A 203 16.99 9.29 -3.15
CA PHE A 203 16.63 8.31 -4.17
C PHE A 203 17.61 7.13 -4.17
N ASP A 204 17.05 5.92 -4.21
CA ASP A 204 17.80 4.65 -4.30
C ASP A 204 17.34 3.86 -5.53
N ALA A 205 18.17 3.82 -6.57
CA ALA A 205 17.87 3.14 -7.82
C ALA A 205 17.72 1.62 -7.67
N GLU A 206 18.17 1.02 -6.56
CA GLU A 206 17.98 -0.41 -6.30
C GLU A 206 16.50 -0.71 -5.99
N THR A 207 15.87 0.13 -5.17
CA THR A 207 14.53 -0.09 -4.62
C THR A 207 13.45 0.87 -5.14
N MET A 208 13.84 1.89 -5.90
CA MET A 208 12.96 2.97 -6.37
C MET A 208 13.09 3.18 -7.89
N GLU A 209 12.01 3.67 -8.48
CA GLU A 209 11.93 4.10 -9.87
C GLU A 209 11.23 5.45 -9.91
N ASP A 210 11.92 6.48 -10.43
CA ASP A 210 11.35 7.81 -10.58
C ASP A 210 10.34 7.83 -11.73
N ILE A 211 9.14 8.35 -11.49
CA ILE A 211 8.08 8.45 -12.48
C ILE A 211 8.22 9.68 -13.39
N ALA A 212 9.14 10.60 -13.07
CA ALA A 212 9.39 11.81 -13.86
C ALA A 212 10.49 11.65 -14.92
N GLU A 213 11.38 10.67 -14.78
CA GLU A 213 12.55 10.52 -15.67
C GLU A 213 12.22 9.72 -16.94
N ASP A 214 12.30 10.38 -18.09
CA ASP A 214 12.65 9.77 -19.38
C ASP A 214 14.16 10.01 -19.64
N GLY A 215 15.04 9.44 -18.82
CA GLY A 215 16.43 9.14 -19.25
C GLY A 215 17.56 10.17 -19.06
N GLU A 216 17.60 10.99 -18.00
CA GLU A 216 18.83 11.69 -17.59
C GLU A 216 19.14 11.51 -16.10
N GLU A 217 20.36 11.08 -15.77
CA GLU A 217 20.83 10.88 -14.38
C GLU A 217 20.76 12.20 -13.59
N LEU A 218 19.76 12.35 -12.72
CA LEU A 218 19.66 13.52 -11.86
C LEU A 218 20.62 13.41 -10.66
N SER A 219 21.60 14.30 -10.62
CA SER A 219 22.47 14.52 -9.47
C SER A 219 21.65 14.96 -8.24
N SER A 220 21.68 14.14 -7.17
CA SER A 220 21.08 14.37 -5.84
C SER A 220 19.59 14.73 -5.83
N THR A 221 18.75 13.71 -5.99
CA THR A 221 17.30 13.82 -5.81
C THR A 221 16.84 13.18 -4.51
N VAL A 222 15.74 13.72 -3.96
CA VAL A 222 15.03 13.16 -2.81
C VAL A 222 13.58 12.87 -3.18
N VAL A 223 12.99 11.89 -2.51
CA VAL A 223 11.59 11.52 -2.72
C VAL A 223 10.66 12.66 -2.28
N SER A 224 9.79 13.11 -3.18
CA SER A 224 8.69 14.02 -2.87
C SER A 224 7.47 13.25 -2.38
N CYS A 225 7.05 12.25 -3.16
CA CYS A 225 5.93 11.38 -2.83
C CYS A 225 6.10 9.98 -3.44
N VAL A 226 5.33 9.02 -2.94
CA VAL A 226 5.35 7.62 -3.38
C VAL A 226 3.99 7.28 -3.96
N THR A 227 3.94 6.91 -5.25
CA THR A 227 2.71 6.59 -5.97
C THR A 227 2.40 5.09 -6.00
N PHE A 228 3.36 4.26 -5.60
CA PHE A 228 3.17 2.82 -5.38
C PHE A 228 4.33 2.24 -4.57
N PRO A 229 4.09 1.29 -3.63
CA PRO A 229 5.14 0.75 -2.78
C PRO A 229 6.05 -0.23 -3.54
N SER A 230 7.26 -0.45 -3.00
CA SER A 230 8.12 -1.57 -3.40
C SER A 230 7.75 -2.83 -2.66
N ILE A 231 8.13 -3.96 -3.24
CA ILE A 231 7.96 -5.30 -2.67
C ILE A 231 9.32 -5.98 -2.65
N ILE A 232 9.72 -6.39 -1.46
CA ILE A 232 10.98 -7.10 -1.24
C ILE A 232 10.64 -8.47 -0.67
N LYS A 233 11.17 -9.52 -1.29
CA LYS A 233 11.15 -10.87 -0.76
C LYS A 233 12.44 -11.13 0.00
N ASN A 234 12.30 -11.59 1.24
CA ASN A 234 13.40 -12.05 2.07
C ASN A 234 13.32 -13.58 2.21
N GLY A 235 14.45 -14.23 2.04
CA GLY A 235 14.56 -15.68 2.04
C GLY A 235 14.19 -16.34 0.71
N ASP A 236 14.38 -17.66 0.68
CA ASP A 236 13.95 -18.53 -0.41
C ASP A 236 12.44 -18.84 -0.35
N GLU A 237 11.96 -19.71 -1.24
CA GLU A 237 10.55 -20.10 -1.35
C GLU A 237 10.00 -20.75 -0.08
N CYS A 238 10.87 -21.29 0.78
CA CYS A 238 10.51 -21.90 2.06
C CYS A 238 10.64 -20.93 3.25
N GLY A 239 11.05 -19.68 3.01
CA GLY A 239 11.34 -18.70 4.06
C GLY A 239 12.62 -18.99 4.84
N ASP A 240 13.49 -19.85 4.29
CA ASP A 240 14.84 -20.08 4.79
C ASP A 240 15.81 -19.10 4.10
N ASN A 241 17.11 -19.13 4.45
CA ASN A 241 18.13 -18.30 3.82
C ASN A 241 17.81 -16.79 3.88
N SER A 242 17.47 -16.27 5.05
CA SER A 242 17.03 -14.87 5.26
C SER A 242 18.00 -13.77 4.79
N HIS A 243 19.24 -14.13 4.44
CA HIS A 243 20.21 -13.25 3.81
C HIS A 243 19.92 -12.97 2.32
N LEU A 244 19.11 -13.83 1.67
CA LEU A 244 18.63 -13.60 0.31
C LEU A 244 17.59 -12.49 0.33
N ARG A 245 17.79 -11.49 -0.50
CA ARG A 245 16.88 -10.35 -0.66
C ARG A 245 16.67 -10.09 -2.14
N ASN A 246 15.42 -10.19 -2.59
CA ASN A 246 15.04 -9.93 -3.97
C ASN A 246 14.04 -8.76 -4.04
N VAL A 247 14.32 -7.78 -4.91
CA VAL A 247 13.38 -6.69 -5.19
C VAL A 247 12.42 -7.17 -6.28
N ILE A 248 11.20 -7.53 -5.88
CA ILE A 248 10.14 -8.00 -6.79
C ILE A 248 9.59 -6.82 -7.59
N MET A 249 9.40 -5.69 -6.92
CA MET A 249 8.91 -4.46 -7.53
C MET A 249 9.55 -3.26 -6.84
N ARG A 250 10.02 -2.29 -7.61
CA ARG A 250 10.53 -1.02 -7.09
C ARG A 250 9.38 -0.07 -6.75
N SER A 251 9.60 0.78 -5.76
CA SER A 251 8.68 1.85 -5.39
C SER A 251 8.59 2.83 -6.54
N ARG A 252 7.36 3.22 -6.90
CA ARG A 252 7.12 4.29 -7.86
C ARG A 252 7.16 5.60 -7.09
N VAL A 253 8.16 6.43 -7.35
CA VAL A 253 8.37 7.67 -6.59
C VAL A 253 8.37 8.85 -7.53
N LEU A 254 7.92 10.00 -7.06
CA LEU A 254 8.20 11.27 -7.69
C LEU A 254 9.37 11.90 -6.95
N CYS A 255 10.48 12.12 -7.63
CA CYS A 255 11.63 12.78 -7.04
C CYS A 255 11.60 14.30 -7.25
N ARG A 256 12.36 15.02 -6.43
CA ARG A 256 12.70 16.43 -6.63
C ARG A 256 14.17 16.67 -6.33
N LYS A 257 14.70 17.77 -6.87
CA LYS A 257 16.03 18.25 -6.51
C LYS A 257 16.03 18.79 -5.07
N VAL A 258 17.14 18.61 -4.38
CA VAL A 258 17.39 19.30 -3.10
C VAL A 258 17.77 20.73 -3.44
N GLU A 259 16.93 21.69 -3.07
CA GLU A 259 17.33 23.11 -3.11
C GLU A 259 18.37 23.33 -2.02
N SER A 260 19.56 23.77 -2.42
CA SER A 260 20.70 24.10 -1.57
C SER A 260 20.57 25.47 -0.92
#